data_AF-A0A356FXV2-F1
#
_entry.id   AF-A0A356FXV2-F1
#
_cell.length_a   1.000
_cell.length_b   1.000
_cell.length_c   1.000
_cell.angle_alpha   90.00
_cell.angle_beta   90.00
_cell.angle_gamma   90.00
#
_symmetry.space_group_name_H-M   'P 1'
#
loop_
_entity.id
_entity.type
_entity.pdbx_description
1 polymer ?
#
loop_
_entity_poly.entity_id
_entity_poly.type
_entity_poly.pdbx_seq_one_letter_code
_entity_poly.pdbx_strand_id
1 'polypeptide(L)'
;MKKNRPAYMLRAIVPEKLLTTAENIIFANTTTIGLRKYAVERRCMERDIRPVAISAGTVLVKKCWTGDIVRYNPEYESVKALSEQTGTPFRKLYDEARKTAEERDNA
;
A
#
# COMPACT_ATOMS: atom_id res chain seq x y z
N MET A 1 29.88 -1.62 -4.01
CA MET A 1 30.42 -1.68 -5.40
C MET A 1 31.90 -2.03 -5.35
N LYS A 2 32.52 -2.43 -6.48
CA LYS A 2 33.99 -2.62 -6.54
C LYS A 2 34.70 -1.35 -6.05
N LYS A 3 35.92 -1.48 -5.50
CA LYS A 3 36.75 -0.37 -5.01
C LYS A 3 36.15 0.40 -3.81
N ASN A 4 35.49 -0.29 -2.88
CA ASN A 4 34.92 0.29 -1.65
C ASN A 4 34.01 1.52 -1.90
N ARG A 5 33.29 1.53 -3.03
CA ARG A 5 32.34 2.59 -3.36
C ARG A 5 30.96 2.23 -2.77
N PRO A 6 30.39 3.01 -1.85
CA PRO A 6 29.00 2.88 -1.45
C PRO A 6 28.09 3.12 -2.66
N ALA A 7 27.00 2.38 -2.75
CA ALA A 7 26.03 2.50 -3.82
C ALA A 7 24.65 2.07 -3.36
N TYR A 8 23.63 2.50 -4.10
CA TYR A 8 22.24 2.13 -3.88
C TYR A 8 21.75 1.21 -4.99
N MET A 9 20.84 0.31 -4.65
CA MET A 9 20.13 -0.52 -5.62
C MET A 9 18.73 0.05 -5.84
N LEU A 10 18.48 0.59 -7.03
CA LEU A 10 17.15 0.99 -7.45
C LEU A 10 16.38 -0.23 -7.98
N ARG A 11 15.18 -0.47 -7.45
CA ARG A 11 14.25 -1.50 -7.93
C ARG A 11 12.90 -0.86 -8.23
N ALA A 12 12.32 -1.20 -9.37
CA ALA A 12 11.00 -0.72 -9.79
C ALA A 12 10.10 -1.90 -10.17
N ILE A 13 8.84 -1.84 -9.77
CA ILE A 13 7.79 -2.74 -10.26
C ILE A 13 7.04 -1.98 -11.34
N VAL A 14 7.09 -2.48 -12.57
CA VAL A 14 6.57 -1.79 -13.74
C VAL A 14 5.55 -2.69 -14.43
N PRO A 15 4.32 -2.23 -14.71
CA PRO A 15 3.40 -2.94 -15.58
C PRO A 15 4.04 -3.16 -16.96
N GLU A 16 3.86 -4.35 -17.55
CA GLU A 16 4.51 -4.71 -18.82
C GLU A 16 4.31 -3.68 -19.92
N LYS A 17 3.08 -3.14 -20.04
CA LYS A 17 2.74 -2.08 -21.01
C LYS A 17 3.53 -0.77 -20.86
N LEU A 18 4.17 -0.53 -19.72
CA LEU A 18 4.96 0.67 -19.42
C LEU A 18 6.47 0.38 -19.38
N LEU A 19 6.90 -0.84 -19.75
CA LEU A 19 8.28 -1.27 -19.58
C LEU A 19 9.27 -0.34 -20.28
N THR A 20 9.07 -0.09 -21.57
CA THR A 20 9.93 0.80 -22.38
C THR A 20 9.96 2.22 -21.81
N THR A 21 8.81 2.74 -21.37
CA THR A 21 8.74 4.07 -20.76
C THR A 21 9.57 4.14 -19.47
N ALA A 22 9.47 3.15 -18.61
CA ALA A 22 10.23 3.11 -17.37
C ALA A 22 11.75 2.97 -17.61
N GLU A 23 12.15 2.17 -18.60
CA GLU A 23 13.56 2.05 -18.99
C GLU A 23 14.13 3.40 -19.44
N ASN A 24 13.41 4.11 -20.30
CA ASN A 24 13.81 5.43 -20.79
C ASN A 24 13.92 6.44 -19.63
N ILE A 25 12.99 6.42 -18.69
CA ILE A 25 13.05 7.29 -17.50
C ILE A 25 14.31 6.97 -16.68
N ILE A 26 14.62 5.69 -16.45
CA ILE A 26 15.79 5.31 -15.64
C ILE A 26 17.10 5.68 -16.36
N PHE A 27 17.21 5.45 -17.67
CA PHE A 27 18.40 5.84 -18.43
C PHE A 27 18.57 7.36 -18.50
N ALA A 28 17.48 8.12 -18.64
CA ALA A 28 17.55 9.58 -18.71
C ALA A 28 17.91 10.24 -17.38
N ASN A 29 17.58 9.61 -16.25
CA ASN A 29 17.70 10.23 -14.92
C ASN A 29 18.72 9.55 -14.01
N THR A 30 19.45 8.55 -14.50
CA THR A 30 20.50 7.87 -13.73
C THR A 30 21.74 7.66 -14.57
N THR A 31 22.86 7.37 -13.93
CA THR A 31 24.13 7.07 -14.60
C THR A 31 24.29 5.58 -14.96
N THR A 32 23.21 4.80 -14.88
CA THR A 32 23.28 3.36 -15.20
C THR A 32 23.51 3.14 -16.70
N ILE A 33 24.35 2.17 -17.02
CA ILE A 33 24.64 1.77 -18.42
C ILE A 33 23.72 0.61 -18.85
N GLY A 34 23.05 -0.04 -17.90
CA GLY A 34 22.16 -1.15 -18.20
C GLY A 34 21.18 -1.45 -17.08
N LEU A 35 20.14 -2.22 -17.43
CA LEU A 35 19.08 -2.65 -16.53
C LEU A 35 18.98 -4.17 -16.55
N ARG A 36 18.61 -4.75 -15.40
CA ARG A 36 18.24 -6.16 -15.28
C ARG A 36 16.74 -6.23 -15.08
N LYS A 37 16.06 -7.00 -15.91
CA LYS A 37 14.60 -7.17 -15.91
C LYS A 37 14.27 -8.64 -15.73
N TYR A 38 13.20 -8.92 -14.99
CA TYR A 38 12.62 -10.25 -14.84
C TYR A 38 11.11 -10.10 -14.76
N ALA A 39 10.39 -10.90 -15.54
CA ALA A 39 8.95 -10.99 -15.41
C ALA A 39 8.62 -11.66 -14.07
N VAL A 40 7.60 -11.15 -13.38
CA VAL A 40 7.10 -11.73 -12.13
C VAL A 40 5.61 -11.94 -12.25
N GLU A 41 5.17 -13.14 -11.91
CA GLU A 41 3.76 -13.41 -11.69
C GLU A 41 3.35 -12.91 -10.30
N ARG A 42 2.13 -12.39 -10.20
CA ARG A 42 1.59 -11.88 -8.95
C ARG A 42 0.15 -12.36 -8.78
N ARG A 43 -0.07 -13.13 -7.72
CA ARG A 43 -1.41 -13.40 -7.21
C ARG A 43 -1.78 -12.34 -6.17
N CYS A 44 -2.90 -11.66 -6.38
CA CYS A 44 -3.44 -10.68 -5.43
C CYS A 44 -4.65 -11.26 -4.70
N MET A 45 -4.82 -10.88 -3.44
CA MET A 45 -6.11 -11.02 -2.76
C MET A 45 -7.15 -10.15 -3.46
N GLU A 46 -8.39 -10.61 -3.48
CA GLU A 46 -9.53 -9.73 -3.79
C GLU A 46 -9.62 -8.65 -2.73
N ARG A 47 -10.08 -7.46 -3.14
CA ARG A 47 -10.17 -6.33 -2.22
C ARG A 47 -11.20 -5.31 -2.66
N ASP A 48 -11.82 -4.70 -1.68
CA ASP A 48 -12.64 -3.50 -1.81
C ASP A 48 -12.25 -2.48 -0.74
N ILE A 49 -12.72 -1.25 -0.92
CA ILE A 49 -12.55 -0.15 0.02
C ILE A 49 -13.94 0.30 0.41
N ARG A 50 -14.22 0.30 1.71
CA ARG A 50 -15.55 0.65 2.24
C ARG A 50 -15.47 1.65 3.38
N PRO A 51 -16.47 2.53 3.52
CA PRO A 51 -16.56 3.42 4.67
C PRO A 51 -16.99 2.64 5.93
N VAL A 52 -16.29 2.87 7.04
CA VAL A 52 -16.58 2.30 8.36
C VAL A 52 -16.75 3.44 9.35
N ALA A 53 -17.94 3.51 9.95
CA ALA A 53 -18.24 4.50 10.98
C ALA A 53 -17.74 3.99 12.33
N ILE A 54 -16.94 4.81 13.00
CA ILE A 54 -16.40 4.64 14.36
C ILE A 54 -16.85 5.82 15.23
N SER A 55 -16.56 5.77 16.53
CA SER A 55 -17.01 6.80 17.48
C SER A 55 -16.56 8.22 17.10
N ALA A 56 -15.35 8.35 16.54
CA ALA A 56 -14.77 9.63 16.18
C ALA A 56 -15.18 10.15 14.79
N GLY A 57 -15.75 9.31 13.92
CA GLY A 57 -16.07 9.67 12.54
C GLY A 57 -16.10 8.47 11.59
N THR A 58 -15.98 8.72 10.29
CA THR A 58 -15.94 7.65 9.28
C THR A 58 -14.54 7.54 8.69
N VAL A 59 -14.01 6.33 8.59
CA VAL A 59 -12.75 6.05 7.90
C VAL A 59 -12.93 5.00 6.82
N LEU A 60 -12.13 5.07 5.77
CA LEU A 60 -12.08 4.04 4.75
C LEU A 60 -11.30 2.83 5.27
N VAL A 61 -11.83 1.63 5.06
CA VAL A 61 -11.16 0.37 5.39
C VAL A 61 -11.04 -0.47 4.14
N LYS A 62 -9.82 -0.91 3.85
CA LYS A 62 -9.51 -1.87 2.80
C LYS A 62 -9.71 -3.28 3.35
N LYS A 63 -10.78 -3.94 2.93
CA LYS A 63 -10.99 -5.36 3.19
C LYS A 63 -10.30 -6.14 2.05
N CYS A 64 -9.45 -7.08 2.41
CA CYS A 64 -8.78 -7.98 1.48
C CYS A 64 -9.14 -9.42 1.84
N TRP A 65 -9.48 -10.27 0.86
CA TRP A 65 -9.77 -11.69 1.11
C TRP A 65 -9.21 -12.64 0.06
N THR A 66 -9.01 -13.89 0.45
CA THR A 66 -8.74 -15.03 -0.43
C THR A 66 -9.14 -16.32 0.27
N GLY A 67 -10.12 -17.05 -0.28
CA GLY A 67 -10.76 -18.15 0.47
C GLY A 67 -11.25 -17.65 1.82
N ASP A 68 -10.93 -18.38 2.88
CA ASP A 68 -11.35 -18.05 4.26
C ASP A 68 -10.46 -17.01 4.96
N ILE A 69 -9.38 -16.56 4.31
CA ILE A 69 -8.49 -15.55 4.88
C ILE A 69 -9.02 -14.17 4.58
N VAL A 70 -9.39 -13.42 5.61
CA VAL A 70 -9.86 -12.03 5.51
C VAL A 70 -8.97 -11.10 6.33
N ARG A 71 -8.70 -9.90 5.81
CA ARG A 71 -7.92 -8.85 6.48
C ARG A 71 -8.60 -7.50 6.34
N TYR A 72 -8.62 -6.73 7.42
CA TYR A 72 -9.13 -5.37 7.46
C TYR A 72 -7.97 -4.39 7.71
N ASN A 73 -7.75 -3.48 6.77
CA ASN A 73 -6.69 -2.47 6.87
C ASN A 73 -7.31 -1.08 6.69
N PRO A 74 -7.50 -0.31 7.77
CA PRO A 74 -7.85 1.10 7.67
C PRO A 74 -6.88 1.85 6.74
N GLU A 75 -7.44 2.71 5.89
CA GLU A 75 -6.71 3.51 4.92
C GLU A 75 -5.97 4.64 5.65
N TYR A 76 -4.66 4.77 5.37
CA TYR A 76 -3.77 5.60 6.16
C TYR A 76 -4.16 7.07 6.12
N GLU A 77 -4.41 7.63 4.92
CA GLU A 77 -4.74 9.04 4.78
C GLU A 77 -6.08 9.37 5.44
N SER A 78 -7.05 8.46 5.35
CA SER A 78 -8.35 8.59 5.99
C SER A 78 -8.25 8.60 7.52
N VAL A 79 -7.45 7.69 8.12
CA VAL A 79 -7.23 7.67 9.57
C VAL A 79 -6.42 8.88 10.03
N LYS A 80 -5.41 9.28 9.25
CA LYS A 80 -4.59 10.47 9.54
C LYS A 80 -5.44 11.74 9.54
N ALA A 81 -6.26 11.96 8.52
CA ALA A 81 -7.14 13.11 8.43
C ALA A 81 -8.08 13.19 9.64
N LEU A 82 -8.67 12.05 10.04
CA LEU A 82 -9.54 12.01 11.22
C LEU A 82 -8.77 12.23 12.53
N SER A 83 -7.55 11.74 12.62
CA SER A 83 -6.65 11.96 13.77
C SER A 83 -6.33 13.44 13.94
N GLU A 84 -5.98 14.12 12.85
CA GLU A 84 -5.69 15.56 12.83
C GLU A 84 -6.94 16.39 13.16
N GLN A 85 -8.11 16.00 12.64
CA GLN A 85 -9.38 16.70 12.88
C GLN A 85 -9.86 16.58 14.34
N THR A 86 -9.68 15.41 14.96
CA THR A 86 -10.25 15.12 16.28
C THR A 86 -9.25 15.24 17.43
N GLY A 87 -7.96 15.33 17.12
CA GLY A 87 -6.87 15.22 18.10
C GLY A 87 -6.71 13.81 18.68
N THR A 88 -7.48 12.82 18.20
CA THR A 88 -7.40 11.44 18.70
C THR A 88 -6.16 10.75 18.12
N PRO A 89 -5.37 10.01 18.93
CA PRO A 89 -4.18 9.32 18.43
C PRO A 89 -4.48 8.37 17.26
N PHE A 90 -3.70 8.47 16.17
CA PHE A 90 -3.82 7.65 14.96
C PHE A 90 -4.01 6.17 15.28
N ARG A 91 -3.21 5.62 16.19
CA ARG A 91 -3.24 4.18 16.51
C ARG A 91 -4.58 3.76 17.10
N LYS A 92 -5.19 4.60 17.93
CA LYS A 92 -6.50 4.34 18.54
C LYS A 92 -7.59 4.28 17.48
N LEU A 93 -7.63 5.27 16.58
CA LEU A 93 -8.59 5.31 15.47
C LEU A 93 -8.39 4.13 14.51
N TYR A 94 -7.14 3.78 14.22
CA TYR A 94 -6.81 2.63 13.37
C TYR A 94 -7.34 1.32 13.97
N ASP A 95 -7.05 1.04 15.24
CA ASP A 95 -7.48 -0.19 15.89
C ASP A 95 -9.01 -0.28 16.03
N GLU A 96 -9.67 0.84 16.35
CA GLU A 96 -11.14 0.93 16.42
C GLU A 96 -11.79 0.66 15.06
N ALA A 97 -11.29 1.29 13.99
CA ALA A 97 -11.80 1.09 12.64
C ALA A 97 -11.62 -0.33 12.14
N ARG A 98 -10.45 -0.93 12.42
CA ARG A 98 -10.17 -2.33 12.06
C ARG A 98 -11.15 -3.26 12.75
N LYS A 99 -11.34 -3.12 14.07
CA LYS A 99 -12.23 -3.97 14.87
C LYS A 99 -13.68 -3.82 14.42
N THR A 100 -14.14 -2.58 14.23
CA THR A 100 -15.51 -2.29 13.78
C THR A 100 -15.78 -2.88 12.39
N ALA A 101 -14.79 -2.83 11.49
CA ALA A 101 -14.90 -3.42 10.16
C ALA A 101 -15.02 -4.94 10.20
N GLU A 102 -14.31 -5.59 11.14
CA GLU A 102 -14.34 -7.04 11.33
C GLU A 102 -15.68 -7.51 11.92
N GLU A 103 -16.16 -6.82 12.95
CA GLU A 103 -17.44 -7.13 13.61
C GLU A 103 -18.63 -7.02 12.65
N ARG A 104 -18.64 -6.03 11.76
CA ARG A 104 -19.72 -5.84 10.76
C ARG A 104 -19.87 -6.97 9.75
N ASP A 105 -18.80 -7.72 9.47
CA ASP A 105 -18.83 -8.84 8.52
C ASP A 105 -19.12 -10.18 9.19
N ASN A 106 -18.96 -10.25 10.52
CA ASN A 106 -19.26 -11.42 11.32
C ASN A 106 -20.69 -11.38 11.93
N ALA A 107 -21.41 -10.27 11.74
CA ALA A 107 -22.80 -10.06 12.17
C ALA A 107 -23.78 -10.43 11.07
#